data_AF-A0AAC9NDR3-F1
#
_entry.id   AF-A0AAC9NDR3-F1
#
_cell.length_a   1.000
_cell.length_b   1.000
_cell.length_c   1.000
_cell.angle_alpha   90.00
_cell.angle_beta   90.00
_cell.angle_gamma   90.00
#
_symmetry.space_group_name_H-M   'P 1'
#
loop_
_entity.id
_entity.type
_entity.pdbx_description
1 polymer ?
#
loop_
_entity_poly.entity_id
_entity_poly.type
_entity_poly.pdbx_seq_one_letter_code
_entity_poly.pdbx_strand_id
1 'polypeptide(L)'
;MLIELMNGKYILTKQIFNTIHTNKTMKNKMLCAAAIFVATTSVVKAQEIKTTDVKEIPTEHTSLESLIDEKKLVEESLKLEEIKLQNEKDAAKRLEQEKEIAKQQQKEELKAQKQLEKEHKAELKRQKSIIKSQKKVSKQTLKLQKAEDKYNARNSKYVQLNASGKLTPIEDLKFKKQLLDLQTNIKTQELELKKLTMEFEAINK
;
A
#
# COMPACT_ATOMS: atom_id res chain seq x y z
N MET A 1 0.81 31.34 2.88
CA MET A 1 0.87 30.81 1.49
C MET A 1 1.25 29.32 1.38
N LEU A 2 2.07 28.73 2.26
CA LEU A 2 2.44 27.31 2.15
C LEU A 2 1.36 26.30 2.62
N ILE A 3 0.45 26.72 3.50
CA ILE A 3 -0.59 25.84 4.07
C ILE A 3 -1.71 25.52 3.06
N GLU A 4 -2.03 26.45 2.14
CA GLU A 4 -3.07 26.24 1.14
C GLU A 4 -2.64 25.26 0.03
N LEU A 5 -1.35 25.25 -0.33
CA LEU A 5 -0.79 24.31 -1.31
C LEU A 5 -0.81 22.85 -0.82
N MET A 6 -0.66 22.63 0.49
CA MET A 6 -0.70 21.29 1.10
C MET A 6 -2.12 20.73 1.14
N ASN A 7 -3.11 21.58 1.43
CA ASN A 7 -4.52 21.18 1.45
C ASN A 7 -5.06 20.87 0.04
N GLY A 8 -4.66 21.64 -0.98
CA GLY A 8 -5.05 21.36 -2.38
C GLY A 8 -4.55 20.01 -2.89
N LYS A 9 -3.30 19.64 -2.60
CA LYS A 9 -2.74 18.32 -2.97
C LYS A 9 -3.44 17.14 -2.27
N TYR A 10 -3.89 17.34 -1.03
CA TYR A 10 -4.57 16.28 -0.27
C TYR A 10 -6.00 16.01 -0.76
N ILE A 11 -6.67 17.02 -1.31
CA ILE A 11 -8.02 16.89 -1.87
C ILE A 11 -7.97 16.15 -3.22
N LEU A 12 -7.00 16.49 -4.08
CA LEU A 12 -6.81 15.83 -5.37
C LEU A 12 -6.48 14.33 -5.23
N THR A 13 -5.63 13.95 -4.28
CA THR A 13 -5.28 12.53 -4.06
C THR A 13 -6.46 11.72 -3.53
N LYS A 14 -7.34 12.33 -2.73
CA LYS A 14 -8.54 11.66 -2.19
C LYS A 14 -9.63 11.46 -3.26
N GLN A 15 -9.79 12.40 -4.19
CA GLN A 15 -10.69 12.25 -5.33
C GLN A 15 -10.21 11.15 -6.29
N ILE A 16 -8.92 11.10 -6.62
CA ILE A 16 -8.37 10.07 -7.51
C ILE A 16 -8.52 8.66 -6.92
N PHE A 17 -8.30 8.50 -5.60
CA PHE A 17 -8.44 7.21 -4.94
C PHE A 17 -9.89 6.69 -4.94
N ASN A 18 -10.88 7.55 -4.73
CA ASN A 18 -12.29 7.16 -4.76
C ASN A 18 -12.79 6.80 -6.17
N THR A 19 -12.29 7.46 -7.21
CA THR A 19 -12.64 7.15 -8.61
C THR A 19 -12.06 5.80 -9.07
N ILE A 20 -10.86 5.45 -8.60
CA ILE A 20 -10.24 4.15 -8.91
C ILE A 20 -10.97 3.00 -8.20
N HIS A 21 -11.41 3.22 -6.96
CA HIS A 21 -12.04 2.17 -6.17
C HIS A 21 -13.47 1.83 -6.64
N THR A 22 -14.20 2.81 -7.19
CA THR A 22 -15.55 2.63 -7.77
C THR A 22 -15.51 1.98 -9.15
N ASN A 23 -14.46 2.20 -9.94
CA ASN A 23 -14.31 1.55 -11.25
C ASN A 23 -13.92 0.06 -11.12
N LYS A 24 -13.18 -0.30 -10.06
CA LYS A 24 -12.79 -1.69 -9.78
C LYS A 24 -13.96 -2.55 -9.29
N THR A 25 -14.95 -1.97 -8.60
CA THR A 25 -16.14 -2.69 -8.12
C THR A 25 -17.20 -2.92 -9.19
N MET A 26 -17.22 -2.14 -10.28
CA MET A 26 -18.15 -2.38 -11.41
C MET A 26 -17.66 -3.46 -12.38
N LYS A 27 -16.34 -3.62 -12.57
CA LYS A 27 -15.79 -4.67 -13.46
C LYS A 27 -15.98 -6.10 -12.93
N ASN A 28 -16.05 -6.27 -11.60
CA ASN A 28 -16.24 -7.59 -11.00
C ASN A 28 -17.70 -8.08 -11.00
N LYS A 29 -18.68 -7.26 -11.39
CA LYS A 29 -20.08 -7.69 -11.53
C LYS A 29 -20.47 -8.14 -12.94
N MET A 30 -19.56 -8.03 -13.92
CA MET A 30 -19.79 -8.42 -15.32
C MET A 30 -19.04 -9.69 -15.76
N LEU A 31 -18.54 -10.49 -14.80
CA LEU A 31 -17.72 -11.68 -15.08
C LEU A 31 -18.42 -13.02 -14.75
N CYS A 32 -19.76 -13.07 -14.75
CA CYS A 32 -20.53 -14.28 -14.39
C CYS A 32 -21.58 -14.74 -15.42
N ALA A 33 -21.44 -14.42 -16.71
CA ALA A 33 -22.44 -14.80 -17.73
C ALA A 33 -21.88 -15.43 -19.01
N ALA A 34 -20.83 -16.26 -18.91
CA ALA A 34 -20.36 -17.05 -20.05
C ALA A 34 -19.90 -18.45 -19.61
N ALA A 35 -20.84 -19.27 -19.19
CA ALA A 35 -20.67 -20.71 -19.13
C ALA A 35 -21.99 -21.36 -19.57
N ILE A 36 -21.86 -22.42 -20.37
CA ILE A 36 -22.87 -23.40 -20.81
C ILE A 36 -23.48 -23.17 -22.22
N PHE A 37 -22.92 -23.86 -23.24
CA PHE A 37 -23.65 -24.82 -24.09
C PHE A 37 -22.65 -25.58 -25.00
N VAL A 38 -22.27 -26.82 -24.65
CA VAL A 38 -22.71 -28.12 -25.23
C VAL A 38 -21.82 -28.64 -26.37
N ALA A 39 -21.38 -29.88 -26.16
CA ALA A 39 -20.54 -30.71 -27.00
C ALA A 39 -21.30 -31.36 -28.17
N THR A 40 -20.51 -31.96 -29.08
CA THR A 40 -20.83 -33.01 -30.07
C THR A 40 -21.79 -32.67 -31.22
N THR A 41 -21.29 -32.77 -32.46
CA THR A 41 -21.55 -33.91 -33.36
C THR A 41 -20.65 -33.80 -34.60
N SER A 42 -19.79 -34.80 -34.78
CA SER A 42 -19.21 -35.20 -36.05
C SER A 42 -20.31 -35.81 -36.92
N VAL A 43 -20.46 -35.35 -38.17
CA VAL A 43 -21.16 -36.11 -39.22
C VAL A 43 -20.40 -35.98 -40.54
N VAL A 44 -19.68 -37.07 -40.83
CA VAL A 44 -19.43 -37.72 -42.11
C VAL A 44 -20.18 -37.10 -43.31
N LYS A 45 -19.44 -36.71 -44.35
CA LYS A 45 -19.91 -36.72 -45.74
C LYS A 45 -19.07 -37.69 -46.55
N ALA A 46 -19.44 -38.96 -46.45
CA ALA A 46 -19.34 -39.89 -47.57
C ALA A 46 -20.66 -39.77 -48.32
N GLN A 47 -20.61 -39.35 -49.58
CA GLN A 47 -21.73 -39.54 -50.50
C GLN A 47 -21.19 -40.02 -51.84
N GLU A 48 -21.64 -41.23 -52.14
CA GLU A 48 -21.29 -42.09 -53.26
C GLU A 48 -22.03 -41.71 -54.56
N ILE A 49 -21.36 -42.04 -55.67
CA ILE A 49 -21.86 -42.53 -56.97
C ILE A 49 -22.63 -41.55 -57.88
N LYS A 50 -21.97 -41.22 -59.01
CA LYS A 50 -22.58 -41.28 -60.34
C LYS A 50 -21.69 -42.08 -61.29
N THR A 51 -22.28 -43.14 -61.85
CA THR A 51 -21.94 -43.83 -63.12
C THR A 51 -21.76 -42.79 -64.25
N THR A 52 -21.00 -42.96 -65.32
CA THR A 52 -20.60 -44.07 -66.21
C THR A 52 -19.42 -43.48 -67.03
N ASP A 53 -18.34 -44.16 -67.35
CA ASP A 53 -18.22 -44.87 -68.63
C ASP A 53 -16.89 -45.65 -68.67
N VAL A 54 -17.02 -46.87 -69.19
CA VAL A 54 -15.95 -47.80 -69.51
C VAL A 54 -15.11 -47.22 -70.66
N LYS A 55 -13.79 -47.16 -70.48
CA LYS A 55 -12.84 -47.50 -71.55
C LYS A 55 -11.43 -47.77 -71.02
N GLU A 56 -11.04 -49.03 -71.22
CA GLU A 56 -9.71 -49.50 -71.62
C GLU A 56 -8.49 -49.17 -70.74
N ILE A 57 -8.02 -50.20 -70.03
CA ILE A 57 -6.60 -50.46 -69.75
C ILE A 57 -6.09 -51.18 -71.02
N PRO A 58 -4.92 -50.87 -71.63
CA PRO A 58 -3.67 -51.06 -70.93
C PRO A 58 -2.49 -50.16 -71.33
N THR A 59 -1.83 -49.60 -70.33
CA THR A 59 -0.38 -49.41 -70.44
C THR A 59 0.22 -49.45 -69.04
N GLU A 60 0.76 -50.61 -68.70
CA GLU A 60 1.89 -50.69 -67.79
C GLU A 60 2.94 -49.68 -68.26
N HIS A 61 3.42 -48.83 -67.36
CA HIS A 61 4.77 -48.27 -67.27
C HIS A 61 4.68 -47.01 -66.39
N THR A 62 4.87 -47.16 -65.08
CA THR A 62 5.53 -46.18 -64.16
C THR A 62 5.29 -46.59 -62.69
N SER A 63 5.65 -47.82 -62.32
CA SER A 63 5.48 -48.34 -60.95
C SER A 63 6.65 -47.99 -60.00
N LEU A 64 7.57 -47.12 -60.41
CA LEU A 64 8.76 -46.76 -59.63
C LEU A 64 8.88 -45.26 -59.41
N GLU A 65 8.58 -44.44 -60.41
CA GLU A 65 8.61 -42.97 -60.28
C GLU A 65 7.50 -42.43 -59.36
N SER A 66 6.28 -42.98 -59.39
CA SER A 66 5.21 -42.55 -58.46
C SER A 66 5.51 -42.90 -57.00
N LEU A 67 6.13 -44.07 -56.75
CA LEU A 67 6.57 -44.49 -55.41
C LEU A 67 7.77 -43.69 -54.91
N ILE A 68 8.67 -43.25 -55.81
CA ILE A 68 9.80 -42.37 -55.46
C ILE A 68 9.29 -40.96 -55.11
N ASP A 69 8.32 -40.45 -55.85
CA ASP A 69 7.73 -39.13 -55.60
C ASP A 69 6.86 -39.11 -54.34
N GLU A 70 6.06 -40.16 -54.09
CA GLU A 70 5.35 -40.33 -52.82
C GLU A 70 6.32 -40.44 -51.63
N LYS A 71 7.42 -41.18 -51.79
CA LYS A 71 8.42 -41.32 -50.72
C LYS A 71 9.11 -39.99 -50.40
N LYS A 72 9.41 -39.17 -51.41
CA LYS A 72 9.94 -37.80 -51.22
C LYS A 72 8.94 -36.88 -50.53
N LEU A 73 7.67 -36.95 -50.92
CA LEU A 73 6.60 -36.12 -50.35
C LEU A 73 6.32 -36.47 -48.88
N VAL A 74 6.40 -37.75 -48.53
CA VAL A 74 6.34 -38.22 -47.12
C VAL A 74 7.56 -37.73 -46.33
N GLU A 75 8.77 -37.81 -46.89
CA GLU A 75 9.99 -37.33 -46.22
C GLU A 75 9.98 -35.82 -45.97
N GLU A 76 9.46 -35.03 -46.92
CA GLU A 76 9.28 -33.59 -46.77
C GLU A 76 8.19 -33.27 -45.72
N SER A 77 7.10 -34.03 -45.69
CA SER A 77 6.05 -33.85 -44.69
C SER A 77 6.53 -34.15 -43.26
N LEU A 78 7.36 -35.18 -43.08
CA LEU A 78 7.99 -35.51 -41.81
C LEU A 78 8.97 -34.42 -41.34
N LYS A 79 9.80 -33.88 -42.24
CA LYS A 79 10.68 -32.74 -41.94
C LYS A 79 9.89 -31.50 -41.54
N LEU A 80 8.77 -31.23 -42.23
CA LEU A 80 7.90 -30.10 -41.92
C LEU A 80 7.25 -30.26 -40.54
N GLU A 81 6.84 -31.47 -40.18
CA GLU A 81 6.25 -31.79 -38.88
C GLU A 81 7.29 -31.73 -37.75
N GLU A 82 8.52 -32.19 -37.98
CA GLU A 82 9.64 -32.07 -37.05
C GLU A 82 10.00 -30.61 -36.77
N ILE A 83 10.01 -29.75 -37.79
CA ILE A 83 10.21 -28.30 -37.65
C ILE A 83 9.06 -27.66 -36.84
N LYS A 84 7.80 -28.04 -37.11
CA LYS A 84 6.65 -27.54 -36.32
C LYS A 84 6.76 -27.94 -34.86
N LEU A 85 7.08 -29.20 -34.59
CA LEU A 85 7.17 -29.74 -33.23
C LEU A 85 8.35 -29.12 -32.46
N GLN A 86 9.45 -28.80 -33.14
CA GLN A 86 10.57 -28.06 -32.56
C GLN A 86 10.18 -26.61 -32.24
N ASN A 87 9.48 -25.93 -33.16
CA ASN A 87 8.98 -24.57 -32.93
C ASN A 87 7.99 -24.50 -31.75
N GLU A 88 7.11 -25.50 -31.60
CA GLU A 88 6.20 -25.59 -30.46
C GLU A 88 6.94 -25.81 -29.14
N LYS A 89 7.98 -26.67 -29.11
CA LYS A 89 8.83 -26.87 -27.93
C LYS A 89 9.57 -25.59 -27.54
N ASP A 90 10.09 -24.85 -28.51
CA ASP A 90 10.81 -23.60 -28.25
C ASP A 90 9.84 -22.48 -27.80
N ALA A 91 8.63 -22.44 -28.35
CA ALA A 91 7.57 -21.54 -27.88
C ALA A 91 7.15 -21.87 -26.44
N ALA A 92 6.98 -23.15 -26.09
CA ALA A 92 6.65 -23.57 -24.74
C ALA A 92 7.74 -23.19 -23.72
N LYS A 93 9.02 -23.38 -24.07
CA LYS A 93 10.16 -22.97 -23.22
C LYS A 93 10.20 -21.45 -23.00
N ARG A 94 9.94 -20.65 -24.03
CA ARG A 94 9.88 -19.17 -23.90
C ARG A 94 8.76 -18.75 -22.96
N LEU A 95 7.59 -19.37 -23.07
CA LEU A 95 6.42 -19.08 -22.24
C LEU A 95 6.67 -19.47 -20.76
N GLU A 96 7.41 -20.55 -20.52
CA GLU A 96 7.84 -20.96 -19.17
C GLU A 96 8.87 -20.00 -18.57
N GLN A 97 9.85 -19.54 -19.37
CA GLN A 97 10.81 -18.52 -18.95
C GLN A 97 10.11 -17.19 -18.61
N GLU A 98 9.16 -16.73 -19.43
CA GLU A 98 8.36 -15.53 -19.14
C GLU A 98 7.56 -15.66 -17.84
N LYS A 99 6.96 -16.84 -17.58
CA LYS A 99 6.24 -17.10 -16.33
C LYS A 99 7.15 -17.03 -15.11
N GLU A 100 8.35 -17.62 -15.18
CA GLU A 100 9.30 -17.55 -14.07
C GLU A 100 9.85 -16.13 -13.88
N ILE A 101 10.11 -15.37 -14.95
CA ILE A 101 10.47 -13.95 -14.86
C ILE A 101 9.35 -13.13 -14.20
N ALA A 102 8.10 -13.30 -14.64
CA ALA A 102 6.95 -12.59 -14.07
C ALA A 102 6.72 -12.93 -12.59
N LYS A 103 6.90 -14.20 -12.22
CA LYS A 103 6.80 -14.67 -10.82
C LYS A 103 7.94 -14.11 -9.95
N GLN A 104 9.15 -14.00 -10.50
CA GLN A 104 10.29 -13.38 -9.82
C GLN A 104 10.03 -11.89 -9.59
N GLN A 105 9.55 -11.18 -10.62
CA GLN A 105 9.17 -9.76 -10.53
C GLN A 105 8.06 -9.52 -9.49
N GLN A 106 6.99 -10.32 -9.50
CA GLN A 106 5.93 -10.21 -8.47
C GLN A 106 6.46 -10.45 -7.06
N LYS A 107 7.40 -11.38 -6.88
CA LYS A 107 8.00 -11.66 -5.57
C LYS A 107 8.86 -10.49 -5.08
N GLU A 108 9.58 -9.82 -5.99
CA GLU A 108 10.38 -8.64 -5.68
C GLU A 108 9.50 -7.42 -5.38
N GLU A 109 8.46 -7.18 -6.17
CA GLU A 109 7.47 -6.13 -5.90
C GLU A 109 6.77 -6.33 -4.55
N LEU A 110 6.38 -7.57 -4.22
CA LEU A 110 5.77 -7.87 -2.93
C LEU A 110 6.73 -7.64 -1.76
N LYS A 111 8.02 -7.95 -1.92
CA LYS A 111 9.05 -7.64 -0.91
C LYS A 111 9.22 -6.14 -0.75
N ALA A 112 9.29 -5.40 -1.86
CA ALA A 112 9.41 -3.94 -1.85
C ALA A 112 8.18 -3.29 -1.18
N GLN A 113 6.97 -3.72 -1.50
CA GLN A 113 5.74 -3.24 -0.85
C GLN A 113 5.73 -3.54 0.65
N LYS A 114 6.12 -4.76 1.08
CA LYS A 114 6.23 -5.10 2.50
C LYS A 114 7.25 -4.25 3.24
N GLN A 115 8.35 -3.89 2.59
CA GLN A 115 9.38 -3.03 3.19
C GLN A 115 8.85 -1.60 3.34
N LEU A 116 8.24 -1.05 2.29
CA LEU A 116 7.58 0.25 2.33
C LEU A 116 6.49 0.31 3.41
N GLU A 117 5.65 -0.72 3.55
CA GLU A 117 4.61 -0.77 4.58
C GLU A 117 5.21 -0.77 6.00
N LYS A 118 6.31 -1.52 6.22
CA LYS A 118 7.02 -1.53 7.51
C LYS A 118 7.58 -0.15 7.85
N GLU A 119 8.21 0.51 6.88
CA GLU A 119 8.76 1.86 7.04
C GLU A 119 7.64 2.86 7.33
N HIS A 120 6.55 2.82 6.57
CA HIS A 120 5.39 3.69 6.78
C HIS A 120 4.75 3.48 8.16
N LYS A 121 4.68 2.23 8.63
CA LYS A 121 4.15 1.89 9.96
C LYS A 121 5.09 2.36 11.08
N ALA A 122 6.40 2.25 10.88
CA ALA A 122 7.40 2.76 11.82
C ALA A 122 7.33 4.29 11.94
N GLU A 123 7.26 4.98 10.79
CA GLU A 123 7.12 6.43 10.73
C GLU A 123 5.82 6.91 11.38
N LEU A 124 4.68 6.25 11.09
CA LEU A 124 3.41 6.57 11.73
C LEU A 124 3.45 6.37 13.26
N LYS A 125 4.17 5.35 13.76
CA LYS A 125 4.36 5.16 15.20
C LYS A 125 5.22 6.26 15.80
N ARG A 126 6.29 6.69 15.12
CA ARG A 126 7.15 7.80 15.54
C ARG A 126 6.34 9.10 15.63
N GLN A 127 5.60 9.46 14.59
CA GLN A 127 4.73 10.64 14.58
C GLN A 127 3.70 10.61 15.72
N LYS A 128 3.04 9.47 15.95
CA LYS A 128 2.12 9.31 17.08
C LYS A 128 2.80 9.51 18.44
N SER A 129 4.05 9.08 18.60
CA SER A 129 4.83 9.29 19.81
C SER A 129 5.13 10.78 20.02
N ILE A 130 5.62 11.45 18.98
CA ILE A 130 5.92 12.89 18.98
C ILE A 130 4.69 13.70 19.39
N ILE A 131 3.54 13.46 18.76
CA ILE A 131 2.28 14.17 19.06
C ILE A 131 1.85 13.94 20.52
N LYS A 132 1.96 12.69 21.03
CA LYS A 132 1.62 12.38 22.42
C LYS A 132 2.53 13.11 23.40
N SER A 133 3.83 13.13 23.15
CA SER A 133 4.81 13.82 23.99
C SER A 133 4.63 15.34 23.94
N GLN A 134 4.40 15.92 22.77
CA GLN A 134 4.06 17.34 22.62
C GLN A 134 2.81 17.72 23.43
N LYS A 135 1.77 16.88 23.41
CA LYS A 135 0.56 17.09 24.22
C LYS A 135 0.83 17.03 25.72
N LYS A 136 1.76 16.18 26.18
CA LYS A 136 2.16 16.14 27.59
C LYS A 136 2.87 17.43 28.00
N VAL A 137 3.83 17.89 27.20
CA VAL A 137 4.55 19.15 27.43
C VAL A 137 3.56 20.32 27.52
N SER A 138 2.69 20.48 26.52
CA SER A 138 1.69 21.56 26.51
C SER A 138 0.75 21.53 27.73
N LYS A 139 0.27 20.35 28.14
CA LYS A 139 -0.55 20.20 29.36
C LYS A 139 0.22 20.62 30.62
N GLN A 140 1.50 20.28 30.70
CA GLN A 140 2.33 20.61 31.84
C GLN A 140 2.66 22.11 31.88
N THR A 141 2.92 22.74 30.74
CA THR A 141 3.07 24.20 30.62
C THR A 141 1.82 24.92 31.14
N LEU A 142 0.62 24.46 30.77
CA LEU A 142 -0.63 25.05 31.26
C LEU A 142 -0.79 24.90 32.79
N LYS A 143 -0.33 23.78 33.37
CA LYS A 143 -0.35 23.59 34.84
C LYS A 143 0.61 24.54 35.54
N LEU A 144 1.81 24.74 34.99
CA LEU A 144 2.80 25.68 35.49
C LEU A 144 2.23 27.10 35.48
N GLN A 145 1.67 27.54 34.34
CA GLN A 145 1.04 28.86 34.23
C GLN A 145 -0.08 29.07 35.26
N LYS A 146 -0.95 28.06 35.45
CA LYS A 146 -1.99 28.13 36.50
C LYS A 146 -1.42 28.21 37.92
N ALA A 147 -0.24 27.63 38.17
CA ALA A 147 0.41 27.71 39.47
C ALA A 147 1.03 29.10 39.69
N GLU A 148 1.65 29.67 38.65
CA GLU A 148 2.16 31.04 38.63
C GLU A 148 1.04 32.06 38.84
N ASP A 149 -0.10 31.91 38.15
CA ASP A 149 -1.26 32.80 38.30
C ASP A 149 -1.79 32.79 39.75
N LYS A 150 -1.86 31.60 40.37
CA LYS A 150 -2.27 31.47 41.78
C LYS A 150 -1.29 32.14 42.74
N TYR A 151 0.01 31.96 42.50
CA TYR A 151 1.05 32.63 43.27
C TYR A 151 0.93 34.14 43.12
N ASN A 152 0.85 34.65 41.89
CA ASN A 152 0.76 36.07 41.59
C ASN A 152 -0.48 36.69 42.25
N ALA A 153 -1.66 36.08 42.12
CA ALA A 153 -2.88 36.56 42.75
C ALA A 153 -2.74 36.63 44.28
N ARG A 154 -2.12 35.62 44.92
CA ARG A 154 -1.90 35.61 46.37
C ARG A 154 -0.85 36.62 46.80
N ASN A 155 0.23 36.75 46.03
CA ASN A 155 1.32 37.66 46.29
C ASN A 155 0.86 39.12 46.17
N SER A 156 0.11 39.46 45.12
CA SER A 156 -0.49 40.79 44.97
C SER A 156 -1.38 41.15 46.16
N LYS A 157 -2.21 40.22 46.64
CA LYS A 157 -3.03 40.44 47.85
C LYS A 157 -2.19 40.65 49.10
N TYR A 158 -1.15 39.85 49.29
CA TYR A 158 -0.22 39.99 50.40
C TYR A 158 0.48 41.35 50.37
N VAL A 159 1.07 41.73 49.23
CA VAL A 159 1.75 43.02 49.04
C VAL A 159 0.82 44.19 49.33
N GLN A 160 -0.43 44.15 48.85
CA GLN A 160 -1.41 45.20 49.10
C GLN A 160 -1.78 45.33 50.59
N LEU A 161 -2.02 44.20 51.27
CA LEU A 161 -2.36 44.20 52.70
C LEU A 161 -1.18 44.60 53.58
N ASN A 162 0.03 44.18 53.22
CA ASN A 162 1.26 44.53 53.91
C ASN A 162 1.57 46.02 53.77
N ALA A 163 1.50 46.56 52.55
CA ALA A 163 1.71 47.98 52.28
C ALA A 163 0.68 48.88 52.98
N SER A 164 -0.55 48.39 53.17
CA SER A 164 -1.59 49.12 53.90
C SER A 164 -1.55 48.94 55.42
N GLY A 165 -0.59 48.18 55.96
CA GLY A 165 -0.46 47.92 57.40
C GLY A 165 -1.63 47.13 58.00
N LYS A 166 -2.43 46.45 57.16
CA LYS A 166 -3.64 45.74 57.57
C LYS A 166 -3.39 44.28 57.99
N LEU A 167 -2.14 43.85 58.01
CA LEU A 167 -1.75 42.50 58.42
C LEU A 167 -1.34 42.47 59.89
N THR A 168 -1.97 41.59 60.66
CA THR A 168 -1.44 41.20 61.97
C THR A 168 -0.20 40.30 61.78
N PRO A 169 0.70 40.19 62.78
CA PRO A 169 1.87 39.31 62.69
C PRO A 169 1.52 37.84 62.40
N ILE A 170 0.38 37.36 62.93
CA ILE A 170 -0.10 35.99 62.70
C ILE A 170 -0.57 35.82 61.25
N GLU A 171 -1.29 36.80 60.71
CA GLU A 171 -1.75 36.75 59.32
C GLU A 171 -0.57 36.88 58.33
N ASP A 172 0.41 37.73 58.63
CA ASP A 172 1.65 37.86 57.86
C ASP A 172 2.36 36.51 57.72
N LEU A 173 2.59 35.81 58.83
CA LEU A 173 3.16 34.47 58.83
C LEU A 173 2.32 33.47 58.02
N LYS A 174 0.99 33.53 58.12
CA LYS A 174 0.08 32.66 57.34
C LYS A 174 0.18 32.92 55.84
N PHE A 175 0.25 34.19 55.42
CA PHE A 175 0.45 34.55 54.03
C PHE A 175 1.81 34.10 53.51
N LYS A 176 2.89 34.35 54.26
CA LYS A 176 4.25 33.90 53.92
C LYS A 176 4.32 32.38 53.75
N LYS A 177 3.70 31.62 54.66
CA LYS A 177 3.60 30.16 54.54
C LYS A 177 2.91 29.74 53.24
N GLN A 178 1.75 30.33 52.94
CA GLN A 178 1.00 30.01 51.71
C GLN A 178 1.77 30.39 50.44
N LEU A 179 2.49 31.51 50.45
CA LEU A 179 3.35 31.90 49.32
C LEU A 179 4.49 30.91 49.12
N LEU A 180 5.10 30.42 50.21
CA LEU A 180 6.14 29.39 50.16
C LEU A 180 5.60 28.06 49.60
N ASP A 181 4.41 27.63 50.03
CA ASP A 181 3.76 26.42 49.53
C ASP A 181 3.49 26.53 48.01
N LEU A 182 2.97 27.70 47.57
CA LEU A 182 2.71 27.97 46.15
C LEU A 182 4.01 28.02 45.32
N GLN A 183 5.07 28.66 45.85
CA GLN A 183 6.37 28.72 45.19
C GLN A 183 7.01 27.33 45.05
N THR A 184 6.83 26.47 46.05
CA THR A 184 7.29 25.08 46.03
C THR A 184 6.56 24.31 44.93
N ASN A 185 5.23 24.45 44.84
CA ASN A 185 4.45 23.84 43.78
C ASN A 185 4.88 24.32 42.38
N ILE A 186 5.16 25.61 42.19
CA ILE A 186 5.71 26.13 40.92
C ILE A 186 7.00 25.39 40.55
N LYS A 187 7.98 25.34 41.46
CA LYS A 187 9.25 24.62 41.22
C LYS A 187 9.04 23.15 40.88
N THR A 188 8.09 22.47 41.54
CA THR A 188 7.73 21.09 41.20
C THR A 188 7.20 20.98 39.77
N GLN A 189 6.30 21.89 39.35
CA GLN A 189 5.78 21.88 37.98
C GLN A 189 6.85 22.23 36.93
N GLU A 190 7.79 23.12 37.24
CA GLU A 190 8.94 23.47 36.38
C GLU A 190 9.87 22.27 36.15
N LEU A 191 10.19 21.53 37.22
CA LEU A 191 11.02 20.33 37.12
C LEU A 191 10.35 19.26 36.25
N GLU A 192 9.05 19.03 36.44
CA GLU A 192 8.29 18.09 35.62
C GLU A 192 8.20 18.55 34.15
N LEU A 193 8.02 19.85 33.91
CA LEU A 193 8.04 20.41 32.56
C LEU A 193 9.41 20.18 31.89
N LYS A 194 10.52 20.46 32.61
CA LYS A 194 11.87 20.24 32.11
C LYS A 194 12.10 18.77 31.75
N LYS A 195 11.67 17.85 32.61
CA LYS A 195 11.73 16.40 32.35
C LYS A 195 10.97 16.02 31.08
N LEU A 196 9.72 16.47 30.93
CA LEU A 196 8.90 16.17 29.76
C LEU A 196 9.46 16.79 28.47
N THR A 197 10.05 17.98 28.55
CA THR A 197 10.71 18.62 27.41
C THR A 197 11.93 17.82 26.97
N MET A 198 12.75 17.35 27.91
CA MET A 198 13.89 16.46 27.59
C MET A 198 13.43 15.14 26.96
N GLU A 199 12.35 14.52 27.48
CA GLU A 199 11.77 13.31 26.88
C GLU A 199 11.26 13.58 25.46
N PHE A 200 10.64 14.73 25.21
CA PHE A 200 10.18 15.13 23.88
C PHE A 200 11.35 15.35 22.91
N GLU A 201 12.39 16.06 23.33
CA GLU A 201 13.61 16.28 22.54
C GLU A 201 14.30 14.96 22.18
N ALA A 202 14.34 14.00 23.11
CA ALA A 202 14.91 12.68 22.87
C ALA A 202 14.14 11.87 21.81
N ILE A 203 12.82 12.02 21.74
CA ILE A 203 11.96 11.35 20.74
C ILE A 203 12.04 12.04 19.37
N ASN A 204 12.34 13.34 19.35
CA ASN A 204 12.36 14.16 18.14
C ASN A 204 13.75 14.22 17.46
N LYS A 205 14.81 13.73 18.10
CA LYS A 205 16.10 13.43 17.45
C LYS A 205 15.95 12.19 16.57
#